data_AF-A0AA96NUI5-F1
#
_entry.id   AF-A0AA96NUI5-F1
#
_cell.length_a   1.000
_cell.length_b   1.000
_cell.length_c   1.000
_cell.angle_alpha   90.00
_cell.angle_beta   90.00
_cell.angle_gamma   90.00
#
_symmetry.space_group_name_H-M   'P 1'
#
loop_
_entity.id
_entity.type
_entity.pdbx_description
1 polymer ?
#
loop_
_entity_poly.entity_id
_entity_poly.type
_entity_poly.pdbx_seq_one_letter_code
_entity_poly.pdbx_strand_id
1 'polypeptide(L)'
;MNKTKAIESAKSALQAFQNQAAAIRKEREDVAGKIEKLKSEIKRLRDMPVSKTDFSLLLKEHIAAESKQAEQILIDLLTSERRGFGENAAIEIPSYSNMPLNELETHTIGRKEYGTLRENWIFSGFRAAHGEFLSGNFFSHGEDRTLSTLCYFVPDAVHSRIMQTIETAIGSKWGNEELPSISERRETIADLQTEIEDMQACLAGLDEALVNLTKQLHPHRSN
;
A
#
# COMPACT_ATOMS: atom_id res chain seq x y z
N MET A 1 62.63 -25.91 -18.43
CA MET A 1 61.26 -26.42 -18.20
C MET A 1 60.72 -26.88 -19.55
N ASN A 2 60.32 -28.16 -19.69
CA ASN A 2 60.00 -28.78 -20.98
C ASN A 2 58.66 -28.25 -21.52
N LYS A 3 58.60 -27.72 -22.75
CA LYS A 3 57.40 -27.08 -23.34
C LYS A 3 56.14 -27.95 -23.23
N THR A 4 56.29 -29.26 -23.35
CA THR A 4 55.21 -30.24 -23.25
C THR A 4 54.54 -30.25 -21.87
N LYS A 5 55.33 -30.15 -20.78
CA LYS A 5 54.81 -30.06 -19.41
C LYS A 5 54.00 -28.78 -19.17
N ALA A 6 54.42 -27.67 -19.76
CA ALA A 6 53.71 -26.39 -19.63
C ALA A 6 52.33 -26.43 -20.31
N ILE A 7 52.24 -27.07 -21.48
CA ILE A 7 50.98 -27.24 -22.23
C ILE A 7 50.00 -28.16 -21.48
N GLU A 8 50.47 -29.29 -20.96
CA GLU A 8 49.63 -30.21 -20.16
C GLU A 8 49.12 -29.56 -18.87
N SER A 9 49.97 -28.77 -18.20
CA SER A 9 49.57 -28.01 -17.02
C SER A 9 48.51 -26.95 -17.35
N ALA A 10 48.65 -26.24 -18.47
CA ALA A 10 47.68 -25.24 -18.91
C ALA A 10 46.33 -25.87 -19.28
N LYS A 11 46.34 -27.03 -19.96
CA LYS A 11 45.11 -27.79 -20.28
C LYS A 11 44.39 -28.26 -19.02
N SER A 12 45.14 -28.74 -18.03
CA SER A 12 44.58 -29.19 -16.75
C SER A 12 43.96 -28.04 -15.96
N ALA A 13 44.62 -26.87 -15.93
CA ALA A 13 44.08 -25.67 -15.31
C ALA A 13 42.79 -25.20 -16.01
N LEU A 14 42.77 -25.17 -17.35
CA LEU A 14 41.59 -24.79 -18.12
C LEU A 14 40.40 -25.71 -17.82
N GLN A 15 40.64 -27.02 -17.74
CA GLN A 15 39.61 -28.00 -17.40
C GLN A 15 39.05 -27.76 -15.98
N ALA A 16 39.91 -27.47 -15.01
CA ALA A 16 39.49 -27.15 -13.65
C ALA A 16 38.61 -25.89 -13.60
N PHE A 17 38.99 -24.83 -14.32
CA PHE A 17 38.18 -23.61 -14.43
C PHE A 17 36.82 -23.87 -15.07
N GLN A 18 36.78 -24.67 -16.15
CA GLN A 18 35.51 -25.05 -16.79
C GLN A 18 34.59 -25.81 -15.84
N ASN A 19 35.14 -26.74 -15.07
CA ASN A 19 34.37 -27.50 -14.08
C ASN A 19 33.84 -26.59 -12.96
N GLN A 20 34.65 -25.64 -12.47
CA GLN A 20 34.23 -24.67 -11.46
C GLN A 20 33.14 -23.72 -11.99
N ALA A 21 33.28 -23.22 -13.23
CA ALA A 21 32.25 -22.39 -13.87
C ALA A 21 30.92 -23.14 -14.01
N ALA A 22 30.98 -24.41 -14.40
CA ALA A 22 29.79 -25.27 -14.53
C ALA A 22 29.11 -25.48 -13.16
N ALA A 23 29.90 -25.70 -12.10
CA ALA A 23 29.36 -25.85 -10.74
C ALA A 23 28.67 -24.58 -10.25
N ILE A 24 29.30 -23.40 -10.41
CA ILE A 24 28.71 -22.12 -10.00
C ILE A 24 27.43 -21.81 -10.79
N ARG A 25 27.42 -22.09 -12.11
CA ARG A 25 26.21 -21.92 -12.93
C ARG A 25 25.07 -22.81 -12.46
N LYS A 26 25.36 -24.07 -12.15
CA LYS A 26 24.36 -25.00 -11.63
C LYS A 26 23.80 -24.52 -10.28
N GLU A 27 24.67 -24.11 -9.36
CA GLU A 27 24.25 -23.57 -8.07
C GLU A 27 23.39 -22.33 -8.23
N ARG A 28 23.77 -21.41 -9.13
CA ARG A 28 22.99 -20.23 -9.48
C ARG A 28 21.60 -20.59 -10.01
N GLU A 29 21.51 -21.57 -10.91
CA GLU A 29 20.24 -22.06 -11.45
C GLU A 29 19.37 -22.69 -10.36
N ASP A 30 19.97 -23.48 -9.45
CA ASP A 30 19.27 -24.11 -8.33
C ASP A 30 18.73 -23.05 -7.34
N VAL A 31 19.52 -22.04 -6.98
CA VAL A 31 19.10 -20.94 -6.09
C VAL A 31 18.01 -20.09 -6.76
N ALA A 32 18.16 -19.75 -8.04
CA ALA A 32 17.11 -19.04 -8.78
C ALA A 32 15.80 -19.84 -8.82
N GLY A 33 15.89 -21.16 -9.04
CA GLY A 33 14.73 -22.05 -9.00
C GLY A 33 14.06 -22.11 -7.62
N LYS A 34 14.82 -22.05 -6.52
CA LYS A 34 14.26 -21.96 -5.16
C LYS A 34 13.53 -20.63 -4.94
N ILE A 35 14.12 -19.51 -5.33
CA ILE A 35 13.48 -18.19 -5.22
C ILE A 35 12.12 -18.17 -5.92
N GLU A 36 12.03 -18.72 -7.14
CA GLU A 36 10.76 -18.75 -7.87
C GLU A 36 9.71 -19.65 -7.18
N LYS A 37 10.12 -20.74 -6.51
CA LYS A 37 9.22 -21.54 -5.67
C LYS A 37 8.72 -20.76 -4.46
N LEU A 38 9.61 -20.05 -3.74
CA LEU A 38 9.24 -19.23 -2.58
C LEU A 38 8.29 -18.10 -2.98
N LYS A 39 8.55 -17.41 -4.11
CA LYS A 39 7.64 -16.39 -4.67
C LYS A 39 6.27 -16.97 -5.03
N SER A 40 6.25 -18.18 -5.60
CA SER A 40 5.00 -18.87 -5.93
C SER A 40 4.21 -19.22 -4.67
N GLU A 41 4.89 -19.58 -3.59
CA GLU A 41 4.25 -19.85 -2.30
C GLU A 41 3.71 -18.58 -1.64
N ILE A 42 4.48 -17.48 -1.64
CA ILE A 42 3.98 -16.17 -1.20
C ILE A 42 2.73 -15.79 -1.98
N LYS A 43 2.75 -15.98 -3.32
CA LYS A 43 1.59 -15.71 -4.16
C LYS A 43 0.41 -16.60 -3.75
N ARG A 44 0.62 -17.91 -3.56
CA ARG A 44 -0.41 -18.85 -3.11
C ARG A 44 -1.05 -18.37 -1.81
N LEU A 45 -0.27 -17.99 -0.80
CA LEU A 45 -0.76 -17.50 0.49
C LEU A 45 -1.57 -16.20 0.35
N ARG A 46 -1.17 -15.30 -0.55
CA ARG A 46 -1.89 -14.04 -0.84
C ARG A 46 -3.19 -14.27 -1.61
N ASP A 47 -3.23 -15.25 -2.50
CA ASP A 47 -4.39 -15.58 -3.33
C ASP A 47 -5.45 -16.41 -2.56
N MET A 48 -5.10 -16.97 -1.39
CA MET A 48 -6.06 -17.71 -0.56
C MET A 48 -7.19 -16.79 -0.08
N PRO A 49 -8.46 -17.27 -0.12
CA PRO A 49 -9.57 -16.54 0.49
C PRO A 49 -9.41 -16.48 2.01
N VAL A 50 -10.15 -15.59 2.66
CA VAL A 50 -10.06 -15.34 4.11
C VAL A 50 -11.31 -15.82 4.82
N SER A 51 -11.16 -16.24 6.07
CA SER A 51 -12.30 -16.55 6.94
C SER A 51 -13.15 -15.31 7.21
N LYS A 52 -14.37 -15.50 7.71
CA LYS A 52 -15.25 -14.39 8.12
C LYS A 52 -14.64 -13.55 9.24
N THR A 53 -13.97 -14.22 10.19
CA THR A 53 -13.26 -13.58 11.31
C THR A 53 -12.14 -12.70 10.79
N ASP A 54 -11.33 -13.21 9.87
CA ASP A 54 -10.24 -12.47 9.25
C ASP A 54 -10.74 -11.31 8.39
N PHE A 55 -11.81 -11.51 7.62
CA PHE A 55 -12.46 -10.44 6.88
C PHE A 55 -12.93 -9.31 7.80
N SER A 56 -13.51 -9.65 8.96
CA SER A 56 -13.94 -8.68 9.97
C SER A 56 -12.77 -7.82 10.47
N LEU A 57 -11.59 -8.42 10.65
CA LEU A 57 -10.37 -7.70 11.03
C LEU A 57 -9.89 -6.77 9.91
N LEU A 58 -9.80 -7.27 8.68
CA LEU A 58 -9.45 -6.44 7.51
C LEU A 58 -10.42 -5.27 7.33
N LEU A 59 -11.73 -5.52 7.47
CA LEU A 59 -12.74 -4.48 7.35
C LEU A 59 -12.50 -3.36 8.38
N LYS A 60 -12.11 -3.70 9.62
CA LYS A 60 -11.72 -2.69 10.62
C LYS A 60 -10.48 -1.92 10.21
N GLU A 61 -9.46 -2.58 9.67
CA GLU A 61 -8.24 -1.92 9.16
C GLU A 61 -8.60 -0.91 8.06
N HIS A 62 -9.48 -1.30 7.12
CA HIS A 62 -9.94 -0.41 6.04
C HIS A 62 -10.80 0.75 6.55
N ILE A 63 -11.74 0.51 7.47
CA ILE A 63 -12.54 1.57 8.09
C ILE A 63 -11.63 2.57 8.82
N ALA A 64 -10.60 2.09 9.52
CA ALA A 64 -9.64 2.97 10.19
C ALA A 64 -8.82 3.81 9.20
N ALA A 65 -8.41 3.23 8.07
CA ALA A 65 -7.71 3.97 7.01
C ALA A 65 -8.59 5.07 6.39
N GLU A 66 -9.85 4.74 6.07
CA GLU A 66 -10.85 5.70 5.57
C GLU A 66 -11.14 6.80 6.58
N SER A 67 -11.30 6.44 7.86
CA SER A 67 -11.47 7.38 8.97
C SER A 67 -10.29 8.35 9.07
N LYS A 68 -9.06 7.86 8.95
CA LYS A 68 -7.85 8.70 9.01
C LYS A 68 -7.77 9.70 7.85
N GLN A 69 -8.18 9.28 6.65
CA GLN A 69 -8.25 10.19 5.50
C GLN A 69 -9.26 11.31 5.74
N ALA A 70 -10.43 10.96 6.25
CA ALA A 70 -11.47 11.91 6.65
C ALA A 70 -11.01 12.86 7.78
N GLU A 71 -10.30 12.35 8.78
CA GLU A 71 -9.70 13.16 9.84
C GLU A 71 -8.73 14.20 9.26
N GLN A 72 -7.87 13.80 8.32
CA GLN A 72 -6.95 14.74 7.68
C GLN A 72 -7.70 15.83 6.90
N ILE A 73 -8.78 15.48 6.19
CA ILE A 73 -9.63 16.46 5.49
C ILE A 73 -10.24 17.45 6.49
N LEU A 74 -10.71 16.97 7.65
CA LEU A 74 -11.22 17.84 8.70
C LEU A 74 -10.13 18.78 9.24
N ILE A 75 -8.93 18.26 9.51
CA ILE A 75 -7.80 19.08 9.95
C ILE A 75 -7.51 20.17 8.91
N ASP A 76 -7.35 19.80 7.65
CA ASP A 76 -7.09 20.75 6.57
C ASP A 76 -8.20 21.80 6.45
N LEU A 77 -9.47 21.40 6.62
CA LEU A 77 -10.59 22.32 6.66
C LEU A 77 -10.47 23.31 7.82
N LEU A 78 -10.07 22.85 9.00
CA LEU A 78 -10.00 23.70 10.19
C LEU A 78 -8.78 24.62 10.18
N THR A 79 -7.65 24.19 9.61
CA THR A 79 -6.36 24.87 9.77
C THR A 79 -5.83 25.55 8.52
N SER A 80 -6.25 25.14 7.33
CA SER A 80 -5.69 25.66 6.08
C SER A 80 -6.50 26.83 5.53
N GLU A 81 -5.80 27.84 5.05
CA GLU A 81 -6.37 28.86 4.17
C GLU A 81 -6.78 28.22 2.85
N ARG A 82 -7.92 28.65 2.31
CA ARG A 82 -8.51 28.08 1.10
C ARG A 82 -8.76 29.18 0.09
N ARG A 83 -8.81 28.83 -1.19
CA ARG A 83 -9.33 29.72 -2.22
C ARG A 83 -10.78 29.36 -2.54
N GLY A 84 -11.57 30.38 -2.89
CA GLY A 84 -12.89 30.15 -3.47
C GLY A 84 -12.82 29.33 -4.76
N PHE A 85 -13.98 28.89 -5.25
CA PHE A 85 -14.09 28.13 -6.49
C PHE A 85 -14.80 28.94 -7.58
N GLY A 86 -14.51 28.64 -8.85
CA GLY A 86 -15.14 29.27 -10.02
C GLY A 86 -14.89 30.78 -10.09
N GLU A 87 -15.95 31.57 -10.22
CA GLU A 87 -15.88 33.05 -10.28
C GLU A 87 -15.27 33.69 -9.02
N ASN A 88 -15.21 32.95 -7.90
CA ASN A 88 -14.67 33.39 -6.62
C ASN A 88 -13.24 32.91 -6.36
N ALA A 89 -12.51 32.40 -7.37
CA ALA A 89 -11.17 31.83 -7.20
C ALA A 89 -10.12 32.81 -6.66
N ALA A 90 -10.36 34.12 -6.79
CA ALA A 90 -9.49 35.17 -6.26
C ALA A 90 -9.74 35.49 -4.77
N ILE A 91 -10.78 34.92 -4.15
CA ILE A 91 -11.11 35.15 -2.74
C ILE A 91 -10.31 34.17 -1.88
N GLU A 92 -9.49 34.70 -0.99
CA GLU A 92 -8.85 33.95 0.08
C GLU A 92 -9.83 33.80 1.24
N ILE A 93 -10.09 32.56 1.63
CA ILE A 93 -10.97 32.17 2.71
C ILE A 93 -10.07 31.73 3.85
N PRO A 94 -10.09 32.42 5.01
CA PRO A 94 -9.31 32.02 6.17
C PRO A 94 -9.62 30.57 6.60
N SER A 95 -8.68 29.97 7.30
CA SER A 95 -8.95 28.74 8.03
C SER A 95 -10.00 29.00 9.12
N TYR A 96 -10.79 27.99 9.50
CA TYR A 96 -11.75 28.17 10.61
C TYR A 96 -11.03 28.55 11.92
N SER A 97 -9.79 28.08 12.12
CA SER A 97 -8.97 28.45 13.28
C SER A 97 -8.61 29.94 13.35
N ASN A 98 -8.64 30.64 12.21
CA ASN A 98 -8.25 32.05 12.08
C ASN A 98 -9.43 32.96 11.69
N MET A 99 -10.64 32.40 11.54
CA MET A 99 -11.84 33.19 11.25
C MET A 99 -12.23 34.04 12.47
N PRO A 100 -12.63 35.30 12.27
CA PRO A 100 -13.14 36.12 13.35
C PRO A 100 -14.51 35.63 13.81
N LEU A 101 -14.87 35.89 15.07
CA LEU A 101 -16.11 35.42 15.69
C LEU A 101 -17.36 35.77 14.86
N ASN A 102 -17.42 36.98 14.29
CA ASN A 102 -18.54 37.44 13.48
C ASN A 102 -18.70 36.67 12.15
N GLU A 103 -17.71 35.89 11.71
CA GLU A 103 -17.82 34.98 10.56
C GLU A 103 -18.18 33.53 10.99
N LEU A 104 -18.13 33.25 12.31
CA LEU A 104 -18.43 31.95 12.92
C LEU A 104 -19.79 31.89 13.63
N GLU A 105 -20.42 33.05 13.86
CA GLU A 105 -21.69 33.16 14.58
C GLU A 105 -22.91 32.76 13.73
N THR A 106 -23.85 32.03 14.33
CA THR A 106 -25.05 31.51 13.63
C THR A 106 -25.92 32.61 13.01
N HIS A 107 -25.97 33.78 13.64
CA HIS A 107 -26.74 34.95 13.19
C HIS A 107 -26.05 35.77 12.10
N THR A 108 -24.81 35.41 11.72
CA THR A 108 -24.07 36.03 10.61
C THR A 108 -23.83 35.07 9.45
N ILE A 109 -23.77 33.76 9.69
CA ILE A 109 -23.58 32.71 8.66
C ILE A 109 -24.84 32.50 7.77
N GLY A 110 -25.91 33.26 7.97
CA GLY A 110 -27.17 33.08 7.24
C GLY A 110 -27.23 33.70 5.84
N ARG A 111 -27.89 33.00 4.91
CA ARG A 111 -28.31 33.59 3.62
C ARG A 111 -29.65 34.30 3.84
N LYS A 112 -29.77 35.56 3.44
CA LYS A 112 -31.08 36.22 3.36
C LYS A 112 -31.86 35.61 2.20
N GLU A 113 -32.89 34.83 2.51
CA GLU A 113 -33.80 34.27 1.54
C GLU A 113 -35.21 34.83 1.82
N TYR A 114 -35.82 35.46 0.82
CA TYR A 114 -37.13 36.13 0.93
C TYR A 114 -37.24 37.12 2.12
N GLY A 115 -36.15 37.83 2.44
CA GLY A 115 -36.12 38.81 3.54
C GLY A 115 -35.95 38.21 4.94
N THR A 116 -35.91 36.88 5.07
CA THR A 116 -35.59 36.18 6.33
C THR A 116 -34.15 35.70 6.34
N LEU A 117 -33.43 35.96 7.43
CA LEU A 117 -32.13 35.33 7.66
C LEU A 117 -32.38 33.90 8.12
N ARG A 118 -31.97 32.92 7.32
CA ARG A 118 -31.92 31.52 7.78
C ARG A 118 -30.54 31.28 8.37
N GLU A 119 -30.48 30.88 9.64
CA GLU A 119 -29.26 30.36 10.26
C GLU A 119 -28.74 29.20 9.40
N ASN A 120 -27.48 29.26 8.97
CA ASN A 120 -26.87 28.16 8.25
C ASN A 120 -25.82 27.45 9.10
N TRP A 121 -25.54 26.20 8.73
CA TRP A 121 -24.51 25.36 9.34
C TRP A 121 -23.12 25.98 9.19
N ILE A 122 -22.25 25.85 10.21
CA ILE A 122 -20.92 26.49 10.21
C ILE A 122 -20.05 26.08 9.01
N PHE A 123 -20.22 24.85 8.50
CA PHE A 123 -19.50 24.35 7.31
C PHE A 123 -20.26 24.57 5.99
N SER A 124 -21.37 25.32 6.00
CA SER A 124 -22.13 25.64 4.78
C SER A 124 -21.55 26.81 3.98
N GLY A 125 -20.67 27.60 4.59
CA GLY A 125 -20.35 28.96 4.14
C GLY A 125 -19.52 29.09 2.86
N PHE A 126 -18.85 28.03 2.40
CA PHE A 126 -17.86 28.19 1.33
C PHE A 126 -17.80 26.99 0.39
N ARG A 127 -18.06 27.25 -0.91
CA ARG A 127 -17.67 26.34 -2.02
C ARG A 127 -16.15 26.38 -2.19
N ALA A 128 -15.42 25.78 -1.25
CA ALA A 128 -14.02 25.45 -1.40
C ALA A 128 -13.89 23.98 -1.85
N ALA A 129 -12.76 23.60 -2.43
CA ALA A 129 -12.51 22.22 -2.92
C ALA A 129 -12.66 21.10 -1.86
N HIS A 130 -12.69 21.47 -0.58
CA HIS A 130 -12.90 20.58 0.57
C HIS A 130 -14.20 20.87 1.34
N GLY A 131 -14.91 21.96 1.00
CA GLY A 131 -16.13 22.41 1.68
C GLY A 131 -17.27 21.39 1.62
N GLU A 132 -17.14 20.37 0.78
CA GLU A 132 -18.08 19.26 0.67
C GLU A 132 -18.11 18.39 1.93
N PHE A 133 -16.99 18.04 2.57
CA PHE A 133 -16.92 16.97 3.60
C PHE A 133 -17.92 17.08 4.76
N LEU A 134 -18.21 18.30 5.25
CA LEU A 134 -19.21 18.58 6.29
C LEU A 134 -20.36 19.48 5.82
N SER A 135 -20.48 19.75 4.52
CA SER A 135 -21.60 20.55 4.01
C SER A 135 -22.89 19.73 3.93
N GLY A 136 -24.04 20.41 3.97
CA GLY A 136 -25.33 19.77 3.69
C GLY A 136 -25.47 19.23 2.26
N ASN A 137 -24.62 19.67 1.32
CA ASN A 137 -24.64 19.19 -0.07
C ASN A 137 -23.92 17.85 -0.25
N PHE A 138 -23.12 17.44 0.73
CA PHE A 138 -22.34 16.22 0.71
C PHE A 138 -23.17 14.95 0.54
N PHE A 139 -24.19 14.83 1.39
CA PHE A 139 -25.05 13.64 1.42
C PHE A 139 -26.08 13.61 0.29
N SER A 140 -26.25 14.72 -0.44
CA SER A 140 -27.27 14.86 -1.48
C SER A 140 -26.77 14.59 -2.90
N HIS A 141 -25.45 14.58 -3.13
CA HIS A 141 -24.88 14.42 -4.49
C HIS A 141 -24.01 13.17 -4.68
N GLY A 142 -23.88 12.31 -3.66
CA GLY A 142 -23.25 11.00 -3.79
C GLY A 142 -21.78 11.06 -4.23
N GLU A 143 -21.05 12.07 -3.77
CA GLU A 143 -19.64 12.23 -4.10
C GLU A 143 -18.78 11.17 -3.40
N ASP A 144 -17.62 10.88 -4.01
CA ASP A 144 -16.64 9.83 -3.68
C ASP A 144 -16.20 9.77 -2.21
N ARG A 145 -16.51 10.79 -1.42
CA ARG A 145 -16.07 10.97 -0.03
C ARG A 145 -17.08 10.48 1.03
N THR A 146 -18.30 10.10 0.62
CA THR A 146 -19.37 9.70 1.56
C THR A 146 -18.94 8.53 2.47
N LEU A 147 -18.22 7.55 1.91
CA LEU A 147 -17.72 6.41 2.65
C LEU A 147 -16.75 6.84 3.76
N SER A 148 -15.75 7.66 3.43
CA SER A 148 -14.74 8.12 4.40
C SER A 148 -15.37 8.89 5.57
N THR A 149 -16.40 9.70 5.29
CA THR A 149 -17.18 10.41 6.33
C THR A 149 -17.93 9.46 7.26
N LEU A 150 -18.57 8.43 6.70
CA LEU A 150 -19.26 7.41 7.52
C LEU A 150 -18.27 6.60 8.36
N CYS A 151 -17.13 6.23 7.77
CA CYS A 151 -16.05 5.54 8.47
C CYS A 151 -15.47 6.40 9.60
N TYR A 152 -15.43 7.73 9.45
CA TYR A 152 -14.96 8.65 10.49
C TYR A 152 -15.97 8.84 11.63
N PHE A 153 -17.23 9.15 11.32
CA PHE A 153 -18.21 9.49 12.35
C PHE A 153 -18.86 8.28 13.03
N VAL A 154 -19.03 7.18 12.29
CA VAL A 154 -19.75 5.99 12.78
C VAL A 154 -19.04 4.67 12.40
N PRO A 155 -17.73 4.53 12.68
CA PRO A 155 -16.93 3.36 12.27
C PRO A 155 -17.54 2.02 12.72
N ASP A 156 -17.96 1.95 13.98
CA ASP A 156 -18.52 0.73 14.57
C ASP A 156 -19.86 0.35 13.94
N ALA A 157 -20.68 1.34 13.56
CA ALA A 157 -21.97 1.09 12.92
C ALA A 157 -21.77 0.59 11.49
N VAL A 158 -20.82 1.17 10.75
CA VAL A 158 -20.42 0.70 9.41
C VAL A 158 -19.96 -0.76 9.48
N HIS A 159 -19.00 -1.06 10.38
CA HIS A 159 -18.49 -2.41 10.60
C HIS A 159 -19.62 -3.39 10.96
N SER A 160 -20.38 -3.07 12.00
CA SER A 160 -21.44 -3.95 12.52
C SER A 160 -22.52 -4.22 11.48
N ARG A 161 -22.91 -3.21 10.69
CA ARG A 161 -23.96 -3.37 9.69
C ARG A 161 -23.53 -4.26 8.54
N ILE A 162 -22.28 -4.13 8.08
CA ILE A 162 -21.71 -5.00 7.05
C ILE A 162 -21.61 -6.43 7.57
N MET A 163 -21.03 -6.63 8.76
CA MET A 163 -20.89 -7.97 9.34
C MET A 163 -22.23 -8.64 9.64
N GLN A 164 -23.23 -7.89 10.12
CA GLN A 164 -24.59 -8.39 10.31
C GLN A 164 -25.22 -8.85 8.98
N THR A 165 -24.98 -8.10 7.91
CA THR A 165 -25.49 -8.43 6.56
C THR A 165 -24.83 -9.71 6.06
N ILE A 166 -23.51 -9.85 6.23
CA ILE A 166 -22.78 -11.07 5.90
C ILE A 166 -23.34 -12.25 6.69
N GLU A 167 -23.54 -12.11 8.00
CA GLU A 167 -24.07 -13.18 8.84
C GLU A 167 -25.49 -13.60 8.41
N THR A 168 -26.34 -12.63 8.08
CA THR A 168 -27.76 -12.88 7.74
C THR A 168 -27.92 -13.44 6.33
N ALA A 169 -27.21 -12.89 5.34
CA ALA A 169 -27.40 -13.22 3.93
C ALA A 169 -26.50 -14.35 3.44
N ILE A 170 -25.29 -14.47 3.99
CA ILE A 170 -24.28 -15.44 3.57
C ILE A 170 -24.12 -16.53 4.63
N GLY A 171 -24.03 -16.14 5.91
CA GLY A 171 -23.98 -17.07 7.04
C GLY A 171 -22.82 -18.06 6.92
N SER A 172 -23.13 -19.36 6.94
CA SER A 172 -22.17 -20.45 6.83
C SER A 172 -21.63 -20.69 5.42
N LYS A 173 -22.18 -20.03 4.39
CA LYS A 173 -21.71 -20.18 2.99
C LYS A 173 -20.39 -19.46 2.71
N TRP A 174 -19.91 -18.62 3.62
CA TRP A 174 -18.65 -17.88 3.46
C TRP A 174 -17.44 -18.82 3.42
N GLY A 175 -17.35 -19.73 4.40
CA GLY A 175 -16.32 -20.77 4.47
C GLY A 175 -14.92 -20.27 4.84
N ASN A 176 -13.92 -21.13 4.59
CA ASN A 176 -12.49 -20.84 4.77
C ASN A 176 -12.01 -20.69 6.21
N GLU A 177 -12.80 -21.13 7.20
CA GLU A 177 -12.41 -21.13 8.61
C GLU A 177 -11.24 -22.07 8.92
N GLU A 178 -11.05 -23.09 8.08
CA GLU A 178 -9.93 -24.06 8.18
C GLU A 178 -8.65 -23.57 7.48
N LEU A 179 -8.70 -22.47 6.71
CA LEU A 179 -7.50 -21.91 6.11
C LEU A 179 -6.68 -21.17 7.17
N PRO A 180 -5.35 -21.04 6.98
CA PRO A 180 -4.52 -20.27 7.89
C PRO A 180 -5.08 -18.85 8.07
N SER A 181 -5.01 -18.31 9.28
CA SER A 181 -5.44 -16.94 9.58
C SER A 181 -4.59 -15.91 8.82
N ILE A 182 -5.08 -14.67 8.70
CA ILE A 182 -4.28 -13.61 8.08
C ILE A 182 -2.99 -13.36 8.85
N SER A 183 -3.00 -13.48 10.18
CA SER A 183 -1.82 -13.30 11.01
C SER A 183 -0.74 -14.32 10.66
N GLU A 184 -1.09 -15.60 10.64
CA GLU A 184 -0.16 -16.70 10.29
C GLU A 184 0.35 -16.55 8.85
N ARG A 185 -0.51 -16.14 7.91
CA ARG A 185 -0.08 -15.87 6.53
C ARG A 185 0.89 -14.70 6.45
N ARG A 186 0.62 -13.60 7.16
CA ARG A 186 1.51 -12.41 7.18
C ARG A 186 2.88 -12.76 7.75
N GLU A 187 2.92 -13.55 8.81
CA GLU A 187 4.16 -14.06 9.42
C GLU A 187 4.94 -14.96 8.45
N THR A 188 4.28 -15.98 7.89
CA THR A 188 4.90 -16.89 6.93
C THR A 188 5.42 -16.14 5.69
N ILE A 189 4.67 -15.15 5.19
CA ILE A 189 5.11 -14.33 4.06
C ILE A 189 6.35 -13.52 4.42
N ALA A 190 6.43 -12.95 5.62
CA ALA A 190 7.60 -12.18 6.05
C ALA A 190 8.85 -13.07 6.10
N ASP A 191 8.74 -14.27 6.68
CA ASP A 191 9.85 -15.23 6.72
C ASP A 191 10.32 -15.63 5.32
N LEU A 192 9.38 -15.94 4.42
CA LEU A 192 9.69 -16.28 3.03
C LEU A 192 10.32 -15.10 2.27
N GLN A 193 9.94 -13.86 2.58
CA GLN A 193 10.55 -12.66 1.99
C GLN A 193 11.99 -12.50 2.45
N THR A 194 12.26 -12.68 3.74
CA THR A 194 13.64 -12.68 4.28
C THR A 194 14.49 -13.77 3.64
N GLU A 195 13.96 -15.00 3.49
CA GLU A 195 14.68 -16.08 2.82
C GLU A 195 15.00 -15.75 1.34
N ILE A 196 14.07 -15.11 0.63
CA ILE A 196 14.30 -14.63 -0.74
C ILE A 196 15.42 -13.58 -0.77
N GLU A 197 15.43 -12.63 0.15
CA GLU A 197 16.46 -11.59 0.23
C GLU A 197 17.86 -12.20 0.44
N ASP A 198 17.99 -13.16 1.36
CA ASP A 198 19.25 -13.89 1.60
C ASP A 198 19.70 -14.68 0.36
N MET A 199 18.77 -15.37 -0.31
CA MET A 199 19.08 -16.11 -1.55
C MET A 199 19.45 -15.17 -2.71
N GLN A 200 18.85 -13.97 -2.78
CA GLN A 200 19.21 -12.96 -3.78
C GLN A 200 20.62 -12.42 -3.55
N ALA A 201 21.02 -12.22 -2.29
CA ALA A 201 22.39 -11.88 -1.94
C ALA A 201 23.37 -12.99 -2.33
N CYS A 202 23.00 -14.26 -2.11
CA CYS A 202 23.78 -15.41 -2.57
C CYS A 202 23.93 -15.43 -4.10
N LEU A 203 22.85 -15.21 -4.87
CA LEU A 203 22.90 -15.13 -6.33
C LEU A 203 23.84 -14.03 -6.81
N ALA A 204 23.80 -12.85 -6.20
CA ALA A 204 24.70 -11.75 -6.54
C ALA A 204 26.18 -12.14 -6.32
N GLY A 205 26.48 -12.85 -5.23
CA GLY A 205 27.81 -13.38 -4.97
C GLY A 205 28.26 -14.44 -6.00
N LEU A 206 27.36 -15.33 -6.42
CA LEU A 206 27.65 -16.32 -7.47
C LEU A 206 27.88 -15.67 -8.84
N ASP A 207 27.10 -14.63 -9.16
CA ASP A 207 27.27 -13.83 -10.39
C ASP A 207 28.62 -13.10 -10.40
N GLU A 208 29.02 -12.51 -9.27
CA GLU A 208 30.35 -11.91 -9.12
C GLU A 208 31.48 -12.95 -9.26
N ALA A 209 31.31 -14.14 -8.66
CA ALA A 209 32.27 -15.22 -8.79
C ALA A 209 32.46 -15.66 -10.25
N LEU A 210 31.37 -15.76 -11.03
CA LEU A 210 31.43 -16.06 -12.46
C LEU A 210 32.15 -14.98 -13.26
N VAL A 211 31.89 -13.70 -12.97
CA VAL A 211 32.58 -12.56 -13.60
C VAL A 211 34.08 -12.62 -13.31
N ASN A 212 34.45 -12.84 -12.05
CA ASN A 212 35.86 -12.92 -11.63
C ASN A 212 36.58 -14.12 -12.25
N LEU A 213 35.94 -15.29 -12.30
CA LEU A 213 36.47 -16.48 -12.97
C LEU A 213 36.69 -16.21 -14.48
N THR A 214 35.77 -15.51 -15.12
CA THR A 214 35.87 -15.15 -16.54
C THR A 214 37.03 -14.19 -16.81
N LYS A 215 37.26 -13.21 -15.93
CA LYS A 215 38.41 -12.29 -16.00
C LYS A 215 39.74 -13.02 -15.85
N GLN A 216 39.83 -13.99 -14.94
CA GLN A 216 41.04 -14.81 -14.73
C GLN A 216 41.39 -15.67 -15.95
N LEU A 217 40.38 -16.12 -16.71
CA LEU A 217 40.57 -16.85 -17.97
C LEU A 217 41.01 -15.96 -19.15
N HIS A 218 40.73 -14.66 -19.11
CA HIS A 218 41.04 -13.71 -20.20
C HIS A 218 41.71 -12.42 -19.69
N PRO A 219 42.92 -12.49 -19.08
CA PRO A 219 43.56 -11.33 -18.46
C PRO A 219 43.96 -10.20 -19.44
N HIS A 220 43.92 -10.45 -20.76
CA HIS A 220 44.37 -9.51 -21.81
C HIS A 220 43.29 -9.10 -22.83
N ARG A 221 42.00 -9.31 -22.53
CA ARG A 221 40.89 -8.83 -23.40
C ARG A 221 40.39 -7.42 -23.06
N SER A 222 41.16 -6.65 -22.30
CA SER A 222 40.98 -5.20 -22.15
C SER A 222 41.89 -4.48 -23.14
N ASN A 223 41.35 -4.17 -24.32
CA ASN A 223 41.75 -3.09 -25.22
C ASN A 223 40.61 -2.83 -26.19
#